data_AF-A0AAV5ABI0-F1
#
_entry.id   AF-A0AAV5ABI0-F1
#
_cell.length_a   1.000
_cell.length_b   1.000
_cell.length_c   1.000
_cell.angle_alpha   90.00
_cell.angle_beta   90.00
_cell.angle_gamma   90.00
#
_symmetry.space_group_name_H-M   'P 1'
#
loop_
_entity.id
_entity.type
_entity.pdbx_description
1 polymer ?
#
loop_
_entity_poly.entity_id
_entity_poly.type
_entity_poly.pdbx_seq_one_letter_code
_entity_poly.pdbx_strand_id
1 'polypeptide(L)'
;MVNPAFSDGEDGYSSEEIEVMLVAKLKEAIYQLHACCYDYIAKLGEKEMQIADLLNGITGNSHQPCKKNNSPKYQESQQVLKLGKKFAYLETLWLRHPNDTFDQKIDSAYDPKQHFLSNDMGTLLKGQFFDLMNHIPQDMHNKTTDLVFRKWFLDGMAEQCANGAARVRNHKIDIFKESDINLNDNNAVKELNGWIAKSRRNISTITTHPLCQLYRQA
;
A
#
# COMPACT_ATOMS: atom_id res chain seq x y z
N MET A 1 -16.31 47.77 18.22
CA MET A 1 -15.46 46.66 17.74
C MET A 1 -14.12 47.25 17.36
N VAL A 2 -13.10 47.02 18.18
CA VAL A 2 -11.76 47.60 18.02
C VAL A 2 -10.88 46.53 17.40
N ASN A 3 -10.42 46.75 16.16
CA ASN A 3 -9.32 46.00 15.58
C ASN A 3 -8.05 46.32 16.37
N PRO A 4 -7.27 45.35 16.86
CA PRO A 4 -5.94 45.64 17.37
C PRO A 4 -5.03 45.86 16.16
N ALA A 5 -4.84 47.12 15.80
CA ALA A 5 -3.72 47.54 14.98
C ALA A 5 -2.43 47.24 15.77
N PHE A 6 -1.57 46.41 15.22
CA PHE A 6 -0.20 46.26 15.70
C PHE A 6 0.48 47.62 15.54
N SER A 7 0.87 48.23 16.66
CA SER A 7 1.58 49.49 16.69
C SER A 7 3.05 49.26 16.33
N ASP A 8 3.52 49.89 15.27
CA ASP A 8 4.93 49.94 14.88
C ASP A 8 5.72 50.74 15.93
N GLY A 9 6.28 50.02 16.91
CA GLY A 9 7.30 50.50 17.83
C GLY A 9 8.68 50.07 17.31
N GLU A 10 9.61 51.02 17.23
CA GLU A 10 10.90 50.98 16.52
C GLU A 10 11.94 49.90 16.91
N ASP A 11 11.61 48.91 17.74
CA ASP A 11 12.52 47.80 18.12
C ASP A 11 11.91 46.41 17.87
N GLY A 12 10.84 46.32 17.07
CA GLY A 12 10.14 45.07 16.75
C GLY A 12 10.79 44.28 15.62
N TYR A 13 10.89 42.96 15.76
CA TYR A 13 11.22 42.07 14.64
C TYR A 13 10.31 42.36 13.45
N SER A 14 10.90 42.50 12.26
CA SER A 14 10.13 42.68 11.04
C SER A 14 9.18 41.48 10.84
N SER A 15 8.05 41.70 10.16
CA SER A 15 7.09 40.63 9.88
C SER A 15 7.76 39.43 9.17
N GLU A 16 8.78 39.69 8.35
CA GLU A 16 9.55 38.67 7.63
C GLU A 16 10.45 37.86 8.59
N GLU A 17 11.10 38.50 9.56
CA GLU A 17 11.89 37.82 10.59
C GLU A 17 11.02 36.94 11.50
N ILE A 18 9.82 37.41 11.84
CA ILE A 18 8.84 36.63 12.62
C ILE A 18 8.40 35.39 11.82
N GLU A 19 8.10 35.55 10.52
CA GLU A 19 7.68 34.45 9.66
C GLU A 19 8.78 33.39 9.50
N VAL A 20 10.02 33.82 9.25
CA VAL A 20 11.17 32.92 9.14
C VAL A 20 11.40 32.15 10.45
N MET A 21 11.30 32.83 11.60
CA MET A 21 11.45 32.20 12.91
C MET A 21 10.33 31.18 13.18
N LEU A 22 9.09 31.50 12.82
CA LEU A 22 7.94 30.60 12.99
C LEU A 22 8.09 29.35 12.12
N VAL A 23 8.47 29.53 10.85
CA VAL A 23 8.67 28.41 9.92
C VAL A 23 9.80 27.49 10.39
N ALA A 24 10.89 28.05 10.91
CA ALA A 24 12.00 27.27 11.45
C ALA A 24 11.56 26.43 12.67
N LYS A 25 10.85 27.05 13.64
CA LYS A 25 10.34 26.34 14.81
C LYS A 25 9.29 25.27 14.46
N LEU A 26 8.42 25.55 13.49
CA LEU A 26 7.43 24.57 13.02
C LEU A 26 8.11 23.37 12.36
N LYS A 27 9.12 23.60 11.51
CA LYS A 27 9.90 22.51 10.91
C LYS A 27 10.58 21.65 11.97
N GLU A 28 11.22 22.27 12.95
CA GLU A 28 11.86 21.55 14.06
C GLU A 28 10.86 20.70 14.85
N ALA A 29 9.69 21.27 15.19
CA ALA A 29 8.64 20.55 15.90
C ALA A 29 8.11 19.35 15.09
N ILE A 30 7.95 19.49 13.77
CA ILE A 30 7.54 18.40 12.88
C ILE A 30 8.60 17.29 12.86
N TYR A 31 9.88 17.64 12.76
CA TYR A 31 10.96 16.64 12.78
C TYR A 31 11.02 15.88 14.11
N GLN A 32 10.88 16.57 15.24
CA GLN A 32 10.83 15.94 16.56
C GLN A 32 9.61 15.03 16.71
N LEU A 33 8.44 15.45 16.21
CA LEU A 33 7.24 14.64 16.22
C LEU A 33 7.40 13.37 15.36
N HIS A 34 7.95 13.50 14.15
CA HIS A 34 8.25 12.35 13.29
C HIS A 34 9.20 11.37 13.97
N ALA A 35 10.29 11.84 14.57
CA ALA A 35 11.24 10.98 15.28
C ALA A 35 10.55 10.22 16.42
N CYS A 36 9.71 10.90 17.21
CA CYS A 36 8.94 10.29 18.29
C CYS A 36 7.96 9.22 17.77
N CYS A 37 7.28 9.48 16.64
CA CYS A 37 6.40 8.51 16.01
C CYS A 37 7.16 7.26 15.55
N TYR A 38 8.33 7.41 14.94
CA TYR A 38 9.15 6.27 14.50
C TYR A 38 9.62 5.42 15.69
N ASP A 39 10.08 6.04 16.78
CA ASP A 39 10.47 5.33 18.00
C ASP A 39 9.29 4.56 18.62
N TYR A 40 8.10 5.16 18.61
CA TYR A 40 6.89 4.51 19.11
C TYR A 40 6.48 3.30 18.25
N ILE A 41 6.55 3.44 16.92
CA ILE A 41 6.28 2.33 15.98
C ILE A 41 7.29 1.19 16.18
N ALA A 42 8.57 1.50 16.39
CA ALA A 42 9.59 0.49 16.66
C ALA A 42 9.28 -0.29 17.95
N LYS A 43 8.92 0.42 19.04
CA LYS A 43 8.52 -0.20 20.31
C LYS A 43 7.26 -1.05 20.19
N LEU A 44 6.28 -0.63 19.38
CA LEU A 44 5.10 -1.45 19.09
C LEU A 44 5.49 -2.73 18.37
N GLY A 45 6.37 -2.67 17.36
CA GLY A 45 6.86 -3.85 16.65
C GLY A 45 7.58 -4.85 17.57
N GLU A 46 8.39 -4.37 18.52
CA GLU A 46 9.02 -5.24 19.53
C GLU A 46 7.98 -5.92 20.43
N LYS A 47 6.92 -5.22 20.83
CA LYS A 47 5.85 -5.76 21.66
C LYS A 47 4.99 -6.76 20.91
N GLU A 48 4.68 -6.51 19.64
CA GLU A 48 4.00 -7.47 18.77
C GLU A 48 4.81 -8.76 18.62
N MET A 49 6.14 -8.66 18.49
CA MET A 49 7.03 -9.82 18.44
C MET A 49 7.02 -10.61 19.76
N GLN A 50 7.08 -9.92 20.91
CA GLN A 50 6.97 -10.56 22.22
C GLN A 50 5.63 -11.27 22.43
N ILE A 51 4.53 -10.67 21.96
CA ILE A 51 3.19 -11.27 22.00
C ILE A 51 3.15 -12.51 21.09
N ALA A 52 3.71 -12.44 19.89
CA ALA A 52 3.78 -13.59 18.99
C ALA A 52 4.56 -14.76 19.61
N ASP A 53 5.69 -14.49 20.26
CA ASP A 53 6.50 -15.51 20.95
C ASP A 53 5.75 -16.13 22.14
N LEU A 54 5.06 -15.31 22.95
CA LEU A 54 4.23 -15.80 24.06
C LEU A 54 3.06 -16.65 23.56
N LEU A 55 2.38 -16.24 22.49
CA LEU A 55 1.29 -17.00 21.89
C LEU A 55 1.77 -18.34 21.31
N ASN A 56 2.96 -18.37 20.71
CA ASN A 56 3.60 -19.60 20.24
C ASN A 56 3.99 -20.52 21.40
N GLY A 57 4.30 -19.99 22.59
CA GLY A 57 4.57 -20.77 23.80
C GLY A 57 3.32 -21.35 24.46
N ILE A 58 2.19 -20.65 24.41
CA ILE A 58 0.92 -21.07 25.03
C ILE A 58 0.16 -22.05 24.14
N THR A 59 0.17 -21.82 22.82
CA THR A 59 -0.42 -22.75 21.86
C THR A 59 0.58 -23.88 21.62
N GLY A 60 0.52 -24.94 22.43
CA GLY A 60 1.30 -26.17 22.28
C GLY A 60 1.08 -26.94 20.96
N ASN A 61 0.67 -26.26 19.89
CA ASN A 61 0.81 -26.74 18.54
C ASN A 61 2.28 -26.64 18.17
N SER A 62 3.01 -27.72 18.45
CA SER A 62 4.20 -28.04 17.68
C SER A 62 3.76 -28.32 16.24
N HIS A 63 3.39 -27.28 15.50
CA HIS A 63 3.74 -27.24 14.10
C HIS A 63 5.25 -27.30 14.10
N GLN A 64 5.76 -28.53 13.91
CA GLN A 64 7.12 -28.76 13.49
C GLN A 64 7.42 -27.64 12.51
N PRO A 65 8.34 -26.70 12.82
CA PRO A 65 8.57 -25.57 11.95
C PRO A 65 8.93 -26.19 10.61
N CYS A 66 8.06 -26.01 9.61
CA CYS A 66 8.34 -26.40 8.24
C CYS A 66 9.74 -25.86 8.00
N LYS A 67 10.74 -26.76 7.88
CA LYS A 67 12.16 -26.38 7.85
C LYS A 67 12.26 -25.18 6.93
N LYS A 68 12.55 -24.00 7.48
CA LYS A 68 12.70 -22.79 6.68
C LYS A 68 13.81 -23.13 5.71
N ASN A 69 13.45 -23.33 4.44
CA ASN A 69 14.42 -23.69 3.42
C ASN A 69 15.36 -22.50 3.34
N ASN A 70 16.56 -22.59 3.90
CA ASN A 70 17.57 -21.53 3.84
C ASN A 70 18.19 -21.42 2.43
N SER A 71 17.49 -21.88 1.40
CA SER A 71 17.96 -21.70 0.05
C SER A 71 17.96 -20.20 -0.26
N PRO A 72 19.01 -19.68 -0.92
CA PRO A 72 19.09 -18.27 -1.30
C PRO A 72 17.82 -17.80 -2.04
N LYS A 73 17.26 -18.67 -2.88
CA LYS A 73 16.01 -18.42 -3.64
C LYS A 73 14.77 -18.27 -2.74
N TYR A 74 14.70 -19.00 -1.62
CA TYR A 74 13.61 -18.83 -0.65
C TYR A 74 13.78 -17.55 0.16
N GLN A 75 15.01 -17.19 0.54
CA GLN A 75 15.26 -15.93 1.24
C GLN A 75 14.91 -14.73 0.36
N GLU A 76 15.29 -14.77 -0.91
CA GLU A 76 14.93 -13.76 -1.91
C GLU A 76 13.41 -13.68 -2.10
N SER A 77 12.72 -14.82 -2.25
CA SER A 77 11.26 -14.80 -2.41
C SER A 77 10.55 -14.21 -1.20
N GLN A 78 11.01 -14.50 0.02
CA GLN A 78 10.47 -13.91 1.25
C GLN A 78 10.72 -12.40 1.33
N GLN A 79 11.88 -11.91 0.86
CA GLN A 79 12.15 -10.47 0.79
C GLN A 79 11.21 -9.77 -0.18
N VAL A 80 11.04 -10.31 -1.39
CA VAL A 80 10.14 -9.74 -2.41
C VAL A 80 8.68 -9.77 -1.95
N LEU A 81 8.24 -10.87 -1.33
CA LEU A 81 6.90 -10.98 -0.72
C LEU A 81 6.67 -9.91 0.34
N LYS A 82 7.66 -9.66 1.21
CA LYS A 82 7.57 -8.61 2.24
C LYS A 82 7.47 -7.22 1.63
N LEU A 83 8.21 -6.93 0.56
CA LEU A 83 8.10 -5.68 -0.17
C LEU A 83 6.69 -5.49 -0.75
N GLY A 84 6.13 -6.52 -1.38
CA GLY A 84 4.76 -6.48 -1.88
C GLY A 84 3.73 -6.22 -0.77
N LYS A 85 3.88 -6.87 0.40
CA LYS A 85 3.02 -6.63 1.57
C LYS A 85 3.13 -5.20 2.08
N LYS A 86 4.35 -4.68 2.18
CA LYS A 86 4.62 -3.32 2.64
C LYS A 86 4.04 -2.28 1.67
N PHE A 87 4.19 -2.51 0.37
CA PHE A 87 3.61 -1.67 -0.67
C PHE A 87 2.09 -1.62 -0.56
N ALA A 88 1.43 -2.78 -0.48
CA ALA A 88 -0.03 -2.85 -0.32
C ALA A 88 -0.55 -2.17 0.96
N TYR A 89 0.26 -2.12 2.02
CA TYR A 89 -0.11 -1.47 3.27
C TYR A 89 0.06 0.06 3.22
N LEU A 90 1.16 0.56 2.62
CA LEU A 90 1.48 1.99 2.57
C LEU A 90 0.79 2.70 1.41
N GLU A 91 0.83 2.11 0.21
CA GLU A 91 0.35 2.69 -1.04
C GLU A 91 -1.03 2.10 -1.37
N THR A 92 -2.01 2.32 -0.49
CA THR A 92 -3.31 1.63 -0.45
C THR A 92 -4.22 1.85 -1.68
N LEU A 93 -3.73 2.53 -2.72
CA LEU A 93 -4.39 2.69 -4.02
C LEU A 93 -3.85 1.66 -5.02
N TRP A 94 -4.49 0.50 -4.96
CA TRP A 94 -4.33 -0.69 -5.79
C TRP A 94 -3.78 -0.47 -7.21
N LEU A 95 -2.77 -1.26 -7.59
CA LEU A 95 -2.43 -1.53 -8.99
C LEU A 95 -3.66 -2.12 -9.70
N ARG A 96 -4.38 -1.30 -10.48
CA ARG A 96 -5.58 -1.77 -11.21
C ARG A 96 -5.19 -2.77 -12.29
N HIS A 97 -4.05 -2.52 -12.94
CA HIS A 97 -3.52 -3.36 -14.00
C HIS A 97 -2.06 -3.69 -13.69
N PRO A 98 -1.80 -4.65 -12.80
CA PRO A 98 -0.46 -4.91 -12.29
C PRO A 98 0.52 -5.31 -13.40
N ASN A 99 0.11 -6.16 -14.34
CA ASN A 99 0.96 -6.54 -15.47
C ASN A 99 1.34 -5.31 -16.33
N ASP A 100 0.34 -4.53 -16.71
CA ASP A 100 0.52 -3.33 -17.55
C ASP A 100 1.34 -2.24 -16.83
N THR A 101 1.31 -2.21 -15.50
CA THR A 101 2.10 -1.28 -14.69
C THR A 101 3.57 -1.66 -14.69
N PHE A 102 3.90 -2.94 -14.52
CA PHE A 102 5.30 -3.40 -14.55
C PHE A 102 5.93 -3.31 -15.95
N ASP A 103 5.12 -3.18 -17.01
CA ASP A 103 5.59 -3.00 -18.38
C ASP A 103 5.87 -1.52 -18.74
N GLN A 104 5.60 -0.60 -17.81
CA GLN A 104 5.97 0.81 -17.98
C GLN A 104 7.49 1.00 -17.92
N LYS A 105 7.96 2.05 -18.58
CA LYS A 105 9.36 2.47 -18.52
C LYS A 105 9.54 3.56 -17.47
N ILE A 106 10.71 3.58 -16.83
CA ILE A 106 11.12 4.69 -15.97
C ILE A 106 11.20 5.95 -16.83
N ASP A 107 10.33 6.91 -16.54
CA ASP A 107 10.25 8.20 -17.22
C ASP A 107 10.73 9.28 -16.24
N SER A 108 11.96 9.74 -16.39
CA SER A 108 12.56 10.73 -15.50
C SER A 108 11.91 12.12 -15.61
N ALA A 109 11.13 12.36 -16.66
CA ALA A 109 10.39 13.60 -16.87
C ALA A 109 8.94 13.52 -16.34
N TYR A 110 8.56 12.38 -15.76
CA TYR A 110 7.24 12.17 -15.20
C TYR A 110 7.02 13.07 -13.97
N ASP A 111 5.95 13.87 -13.99
CA ASP A 111 5.50 14.66 -12.84
C ASP A 111 4.51 13.84 -11.99
N PRO A 112 4.86 13.45 -10.76
CA PRO A 112 4.00 12.66 -9.88
C PRO A 112 2.67 13.34 -9.55
N LYS A 113 2.58 14.67 -9.67
CA LYS A 113 1.33 15.40 -9.39
C LYS A 113 0.28 15.24 -10.48
N GLN A 114 0.67 14.78 -11.67
CA GLN A 114 -0.22 14.72 -12.84
C GLN A 114 -1.10 13.47 -12.87
N HIS A 115 -0.72 12.32 -12.27
CA HIS A 115 -1.57 11.12 -12.41
C HIS A 115 -2.91 11.24 -11.70
N PHE A 116 -3.01 11.96 -10.58
CA PHE A 116 -4.29 12.15 -9.90
C PHE A 116 -5.27 13.04 -10.67
N LEU A 117 -4.76 13.84 -11.61
CA LEU A 117 -5.53 14.79 -12.41
C LEU A 117 -5.86 14.25 -13.81
N SER A 118 -5.20 13.17 -14.23
CA SER A 118 -5.33 12.61 -15.56
C SER A 118 -6.32 11.44 -15.59
N ASN A 119 -7.24 11.48 -16.54
CA ASN A 119 -8.11 10.35 -16.87
C ASN A 119 -7.48 9.40 -17.90
N ASP A 120 -6.26 9.70 -18.37
CA ASP A 120 -5.54 8.85 -19.31
C ASP A 120 -4.91 7.65 -18.58
N MET A 121 -5.21 6.45 -19.07
CA MET A 121 -4.71 5.20 -18.50
C MET A 121 -3.19 5.10 -18.56
N GLY A 122 -2.54 5.60 -19.62
CA GLY A 122 -1.07 5.57 -19.71
C GLY A 122 -0.41 6.38 -18.61
N THR A 123 -0.95 7.58 -18.34
CA THR A 123 -0.48 8.48 -17.27
C THR A 123 -0.70 7.87 -15.89
N LEU A 124 -1.84 7.19 -15.67
CA LEU A 124 -2.12 6.47 -14.44
C LEU A 124 -1.15 5.30 -14.21
N LEU A 125 -0.90 4.48 -15.23
CA LEU A 125 0.04 3.35 -15.14
C LEU A 125 1.46 3.84 -14.87
N LYS A 126 1.89 4.93 -15.49
CA LYS A 126 3.19 5.55 -15.22
C LYS A 126 3.30 6.04 -13.77
N GLY A 127 2.25 6.67 -13.23
CA GLY A 127 2.20 7.08 -11.83
C GLY A 127 2.31 5.90 -10.88
N GLN A 128 1.50 4.86 -11.12
CA GLN A 128 1.55 3.62 -10.34
C GLN A 128 2.92 2.94 -10.39
N PHE A 129 3.57 2.96 -11.56
CA PHE A 129 4.92 2.42 -11.70
C PHE A 129 5.96 3.29 -10.97
N PHE A 130 5.83 4.61 -11.02
CA PHE A 130 6.70 5.52 -10.27
C PHE A 130 6.63 5.27 -8.76
N ASP A 131 5.43 5.16 -8.20
CA ASP A 131 5.24 4.88 -6.77
C ASP A 131 5.82 3.50 -6.40
N LEU A 132 5.63 2.51 -7.27
CA LEU A 132 6.21 1.18 -7.11
C LEU A 132 7.74 1.22 -7.08
N MET A 133 8.38 1.98 -7.97
CA MET A 133 9.84 2.11 -8.03
C MET A 133 10.41 2.91 -6.84
N ASN A 134 9.66 3.86 -6.27
CA ASN A 134 10.05 4.53 -5.03
C ASN A 134 10.00 3.59 -3.82
N HIS A 135 9.14 2.58 -3.84
CA HIS A 135 8.99 1.63 -2.75
C HIS A 135 9.99 0.46 -2.82
N ILE A 136 10.34 0.04 -4.03
CA ILE A 136 11.30 -1.04 -4.25
C ILE A 136 12.73 -0.48 -4.07
N PRO A 137 13.59 -1.15 -3.29
CA PRO A 137 15.00 -0.79 -3.17
C PRO A 137 15.69 -0.67 -4.54
N GLN A 138 16.53 0.35 -4.70
CA GLN A 138 17.13 0.70 -6.00
C GLN A 138 17.99 -0.43 -6.59
N ASP A 139 18.63 -1.24 -5.75
CA ASP A 139 19.39 -2.44 -6.14
C ASP A 139 18.52 -3.56 -6.74
N MET A 140 17.21 -3.51 -6.49
CA MET A 140 16.23 -4.47 -7.00
C MET A 140 15.44 -3.95 -8.21
N HIS A 141 15.64 -2.69 -8.63
CA HIS A 141 14.94 -2.08 -9.76
C HIS A 141 15.07 -2.90 -11.05
N ASN A 142 16.26 -3.41 -11.36
CA ASN A 142 16.48 -4.25 -12.54
C ASN A 142 15.75 -5.60 -12.49
N LYS A 143 15.36 -6.07 -11.30
CA LYS A 143 14.62 -7.32 -11.12
C LYS A 143 13.12 -7.14 -11.39
N THR A 144 12.62 -5.91 -11.47
CA THR A 144 11.20 -5.65 -11.74
C THR A 144 10.75 -6.11 -13.12
N THR A 145 11.67 -6.34 -14.06
CA THR A 145 11.38 -6.95 -15.37
C THR A 145 11.28 -8.48 -15.31
N ASP A 146 11.76 -9.11 -14.24
CA ASP A 146 11.68 -10.56 -14.06
C ASP A 146 10.25 -10.97 -13.65
N LEU A 147 9.66 -11.89 -14.42
CA LEU A 147 8.34 -12.45 -14.16
C LEU A 147 8.25 -13.14 -12.79
N VAL A 148 9.34 -13.76 -12.32
CA VAL A 148 9.35 -14.43 -11.01
C VAL A 148 9.30 -13.42 -9.87
N PHE A 149 10.07 -12.34 -9.98
CA PHE A 149 10.00 -11.21 -9.06
C PHE A 149 8.60 -10.60 -9.02
N ARG A 150 8.04 -10.26 -10.20
CA ARG A 150 6.69 -9.69 -10.32
C ARG A 150 5.65 -10.58 -9.64
N LYS A 151 5.73 -11.89 -9.87
CA LYS A 151 4.84 -12.87 -9.24
C LYS A 151 4.93 -12.82 -7.72
N TRP A 152 6.12 -12.95 -7.14
CA TRP A 152 6.28 -12.91 -5.69
C TRP A 152 5.83 -11.58 -5.07
N PHE A 153 6.08 -10.47 -5.76
CA PHE A 153 5.65 -9.16 -5.29
C PHE A 153 4.12 -9.05 -5.27
N LEU A 154 3.47 -9.45 -6.36
CA LEU A 154 2.01 -9.45 -6.48
C LEU A 154 1.34 -10.44 -5.51
N ASP A 155 1.93 -11.61 -5.28
CA ASP A 155 1.47 -12.58 -4.28
C ASP A 155 1.50 -11.93 -2.87
N GLY A 156 2.58 -11.19 -2.56
CA GLY A 156 2.71 -10.47 -1.29
C GLY A 156 1.65 -9.39 -1.12
N MET A 157 1.40 -8.59 -2.16
CA MET A 157 0.32 -7.60 -2.16
C MET A 157 -1.05 -8.26 -1.94
N ALA A 158 -1.36 -9.32 -2.70
CA ALA A 158 -2.63 -10.02 -2.62
C ALA A 158 -2.87 -10.62 -1.23
N GLU A 159 -1.85 -11.20 -0.61
CA GLU A 159 -1.91 -11.72 0.75
C GLU A 159 -2.23 -10.60 1.75
N GLN A 160 -1.56 -9.45 1.66
CA GLN A 160 -1.81 -8.33 2.56
C GLN A 160 -3.22 -7.74 2.38
N CYS A 161 -3.69 -7.58 1.14
CA CYS A 161 -5.05 -7.13 0.86
C CYS A 161 -6.10 -8.11 1.42
N ALA A 162 -5.86 -9.42 1.27
CA ALA A 162 -6.75 -10.45 1.83
C ALA A 162 -6.78 -10.41 3.36
N ASN A 163 -5.62 -10.24 4.00
CA ASN A 163 -5.52 -10.08 5.46
C ASN A 163 -6.24 -8.82 5.94
N GLY A 164 -6.05 -7.69 5.24
CA GLY A 164 -6.77 -6.44 5.52
C GLY A 164 -8.28 -6.61 5.42
N ALA A 165 -8.77 -7.22 4.32
CA ALA A 165 -10.19 -7.50 4.13
C ALA A 165 -10.75 -8.42 5.22
N ALA A 166 -9.99 -9.44 5.64
CA ALA A 166 -10.38 -10.33 6.74
C ALA A 166 -10.50 -9.56 8.07
N ARG A 167 -9.53 -8.69 8.39
CA ARG A 167 -9.57 -7.84 9.60
C ARG A 167 -10.78 -6.91 9.61
N VAL A 168 -11.07 -6.24 8.48
CA VAL A 168 -12.25 -5.36 8.37
C VAL A 168 -13.55 -6.15 8.57
N ARG A 169 -13.66 -7.36 8.00
CA ARG A 169 -14.84 -8.22 8.21
C ARG A 169 -15.01 -8.63 9.68
N ASN A 170 -13.90 -8.90 10.37
CA ASN A 170 -13.92 -9.32 11.77
C ASN A 170 -14.23 -8.16 12.72
N HIS A 171 -13.77 -6.95 12.42
CA HIS A 171 -14.01 -5.73 13.20
C HIS A 171 -15.15 -4.87 12.66
N LYS A 172 -16.05 -5.46 11.86
CA LYS A 172 -17.11 -4.73 11.16
C LYS A 172 -18.03 -3.93 12.11
N ILE A 173 -18.29 -4.47 13.31
CA ILE A 173 -19.16 -3.86 14.33
C ILE A 173 -18.48 -2.65 14.97
N ASP A 174 -17.16 -2.73 15.15
CA ASP A 174 -16.35 -1.63 15.70
C ASP A 174 -16.15 -0.50 14.68
N ILE A 175 -16.04 -0.86 13.39
CA ILE A 175 -15.76 0.07 12.29
C ILE A 175 -17.03 0.74 11.78
N PHE A 176 -18.11 -0.01 11.61
CA PHE A 176 -19.39 0.49 11.10
C PHE A 176 -20.40 0.44 12.23
N LYS A 177 -20.80 1.63 12.72
CA LYS A 177 -21.88 1.74 13.71
C LYS A 177 -23.14 1.05 13.15
N GLU A 178 -23.70 0.17 13.97
CA GLU A 178 -24.65 -0.90 13.60
C GLU A 178 -25.99 -0.42 13.01
N SER A 179 -26.22 0.89 12.88
CA SER A 179 -27.46 1.43 12.30
C SER A 179 -27.54 1.38 10.78
N ASP A 180 -26.41 1.29 10.08
CA ASP A 180 -26.40 1.64 8.64
C ASP A 180 -26.15 0.48 7.68
N ILE A 181 -25.87 -0.74 8.16
CA ILE A 181 -25.60 -1.87 7.26
C ILE A 181 -26.22 -3.17 7.79
N ASN A 182 -27.44 -3.47 7.35
CA ASN A 182 -28.05 -4.78 7.57
C ASN A 182 -27.42 -5.84 6.65
N LEU A 183 -26.19 -6.25 6.97
CA LEU A 183 -25.43 -7.28 6.25
C LEU A 183 -25.82 -8.72 6.63
N ASN A 184 -26.81 -8.88 7.52
CA ASN A 184 -27.38 -10.19 7.85
C ASN A 184 -28.37 -10.69 6.79
N ASP A 185 -28.66 -9.88 5.76
CA ASP A 185 -29.31 -10.39 4.57
C ASP A 185 -28.35 -11.31 3.81
N ASN A 186 -28.47 -12.60 4.09
CA ASN A 186 -27.72 -13.67 3.43
C ASN A 186 -27.84 -13.60 1.89
N ASN A 187 -28.83 -12.89 1.34
CA ASN A 187 -28.95 -12.65 -0.09
C ASN A 187 -27.91 -11.63 -0.59
N ALA A 188 -27.64 -10.54 0.13
CA ALA A 188 -26.65 -9.54 -0.27
C ALA A 188 -25.22 -10.12 -0.24
N VAL A 189 -24.92 -10.96 0.76
CA VAL A 189 -23.63 -11.68 0.85
C VAL A 189 -23.53 -12.76 -0.24
N LYS A 190 -24.63 -13.44 -0.60
CA LYS A 190 -24.67 -14.39 -1.73
C LYS A 190 -24.53 -13.68 -3.08
N GLU A 191 -25.11 -12.51 -3.26
CA GLU A 191 -24.95 -11.70 -4.48
C GLU A 191 -23.50 -11.22 -4.64
N LEU A 192 -22.88 -10.73 -3.56
CA LEU A 192 -21.47 -10.31 -3.57
C LEU A 192 -20.53 -11.50 -3.87
N ASN A 193 -20.77 -12.65 -3.24
CA ASN A 193 -20.02 -13.89 -3.51
C ASN A 193 -20.30 -14.43 -4.92
N GLY A 194 -21.54 -14.29 -5.41
CA GLY A 194 -21.95 -14.62 -6.77
C GLY A 194 -21.25 -13.74 -7.80
N TRP A 195 -21.05 -12.45 -7.51
CA TRP A 195 -20.28 -11.51 -8.32
C TRP A 195 -18.81 -11.92 -8.39
N ILE A 196 -18.19 -12.28 -7.26
CA ILE A 196 -16.81 -12.80 -7.20
C ILE A 196 -16.66 -14.10 -8.03
N ALA A 197 -17.66 -15.00 -7.98
CA ALA A 197 -17.65 -16.23 -8.77
C ALA A 197 -17.87 -16.00 -10.28
N LYS A 198 -18.65 -14.97 -10.65
CA LYS A 198 -18.88 -14.57 -12.05
C LYS A 198 -17.66 -13.87 -12.63
N SER A 199 -16.97 -13.03 -11.85
CA SER A 199 -15.73 -12.36 -12.24
C SER A 199 -14.57 -13.36 -12.45
N ARG A 200 -14.49 -14.43 -11.65
CA ARG A 200 -13.51 -15.51 -11.85
C ARG A 200 -13.78 -16.35 -13.12
N ARG A 201 -15.04 -16.53 -13.50
CA ARG A 201 -15.42 -17.20 -14.77
C ARG A 201 -15.23 -16.30 -16.00
N ASN A 202 -15.38 -15.00 -15.86
CA ASN A 202 -15.17 -14.05 -16.96
C ASN A 202 -13.69 -13.87 -17.32
N ILE A 203 -12.75 -14.08 -16.40
CA ILE A 203 -11.31 -14.07 -16.70
C ILE A 203 -10.92 -15.28 -17.58
N SER A 204 -11.59 -16.43 -17.44
CA SER A 204 -11.34 -17.61 -18.27
C SER A 204 -12.08 -17.63 -19.61
N THR A 205 -13.04 -16.72 -19.85
CA THR A 205 -13.78 -16.61 -21.12
C THR A 205 -13.28 -15.48 -22.03
N ILE A 206 -12.47 -14.55 -21.52
CA ILE A 206 -11.79 -13.54 -22.35
C ILE A 206 -10.81 -14.20 -23.35
N THR A 207 -10.28 -15.39 -23.03
CA THR A 207 -9.43 -16.18 -23.94
C THR A 207 -10.17 -16.85 -25.11
N THR A 208 -11.50 -16.76 -25.17
CA THR A 208 -12.33 -17.36 -26.24
C THR A 208 -13.14 -16.34 -27.04
N HIS A 209 -12.93 -15.03 -26.82
CA HIS A 209 -13.64 -14.01 -27.56
C HIS A 209 -13.20 -14.01 -29.05
N PRO A 210 -14.11 -14.01 -30.04
CA PRO A 210 -13.78 -14.10 -31.47
C PRO A 210 -12.82 -13.01 -31.97
N LEU A 211 -12.80 -11.84 -31.31
CA LEU A 211 -11.86 -10.75 -31.62
C LEU A 211 -10.40 -11.04 -31.21
N CYS A 212 -10.15 -11.99 -30.30
CA CYS A 212 -8.80 -12.40 -29.92
C CYS A 212 -8.18 -13.43 -30.89
N GLN A 213 -8.96 -14.06 -31.77
CA GLN A 213 -8.45 -14.99 -32.78
C GLN A 213 -7.90 -14.27 -34.04
N LEU A 214 -8.34 -13.05 -34.31
CA LEU A 214 -7.87 -12.26 -35.46
C LEU A 214 -6.44 -11.72 -35.32
N TYR A 215 -5.91 -11.63 -34.09
CA TYR A 215 -4.53 -11.17 -33.84
C TYR A 215 -3.45 -12.26 -33.94
N ARG A 216 -3.81 -13.51 -34.30
CA ARG A 216 -2.85 -14.61 -34.48
C ARG A 216 -2.53 -14.96 -35.94
N GLN A 217 -3.09 -14.24 -36.91
CA GLN A 217 -2.85 -14.49 -38.34
C GLN A 217 -2.41 -13.23 -39.11
N ALA A 218 -1.86 -12.22 -38.41
CA ALA A 218 -1.17 -11.09 -39.01
C ALA A 218 0.33 -11.14 -38.65
#